data_AF-A0A8J3J3W9-F1
#
_entry.id   AF-A0A8J3J3W9-F1
#
_cell.length_a   1.000
_cell.length_b   1.000
_cell.length_c   1.000
_cell.angle_alpha   90.00
_cell.angle_beta   90.00
_cell.angle_gamma   90.00
#
_symmetry.space_group_name_H-M   'P 1'
#
loop_
_entity.id
_entity.type
_entity.pdbx_description
1 polymer ?
#
loop_
_entity_poly.entity_id
_entity_poly.type
_entity_poly.pdbx_seq_one_letter_code
_entity_poly.pdbx_strand_id
1 'polypeptide(L)'
;MRQTYEDLLIEMGQAPLSSETLTAMLSTFRKVTSSYWPGLFHCYDMTDLPRTNNELEQYFGSVRYHERRTTGRKQASPTLVVRGAVRVVASVASRLHPFSGPELCPADLSQWRALQRELNHRHEARSLQHRFRKVPFRRLAALEEKLSIKRLPP
;
A
#
# COMPACT_ATOMS: atom_id res chain seq x y z
N MET A 1 -21.54 -5.64 -12.46
CA MET A 1 -20.71 -4.53 -11.97
C MET A 1 -19.55 -4.26 -12.94
N ARG A 2 -18.60 -5.20 -13.13
CA ARG A 2 -17.53 -5.06 -14.14
C ARG A 2 -18.07 -4.76 -15.55
N GLN A 3 -18.94 -5.63 -16.08
CA GLN A 3 -19.55 -5.43 -17.40
C GLN A 3 -20.29 -4.08 -17.52
N THR A 4 -21.17 -3.78 -16.56
CA THR A 4 -21.91 -2.51 -16.50
C THR A 4 -21.00 -1.28 -16.55
N TYR A 5 -19.82 -1.36 -15.93
CA TYR A 5 -18.86 -0.28 -15.92
C TYR A 5 -18.03 -0.20 -17.21
N GLU A 6 -17.73 -1.35 -17.86
CA GLU A 6 -17.18 -1.37 -19.22
C GLU A 6 -18.14 -0.70 -20.21
N ASP A 7 -19.43 -1.04 -20.14
CA ASP A 7 -20.48 -0.49 -20.99
C ASP A 7 -20.57 1.04 -20.82
N LEU A 8 -20.50 1.53 -19.57
CA LEU A 8 -20.45 2.97 -19.27
C LEU A 8 -19.22 3.65 -19.89
N LEU A 9 -18.04 3.02 -19.85
CA LEU A 9 -16.83 3.59 -20.45
C LEU A 9 -16.92 3.66 -21.98
N ILE A 10 -17.59 2.70 -22.61
CA ILE A 10 -17.87 2.70 -24.05
C ILE A 10 -18.82 3.84 -24.38
N GLU A 11 -19.92 3.97 -23.65
CA GLU A 11 -20.92 5.04 -23.81
C GLU A 11 -20.26 6.42 -23.68
N MET A 12 -19.47 6.64 -22.63
CA MET A 12 -18.74 7.90 -22.43
C MET A 12 -17.77 8.19 -23.58
N GLY A 13 -17.18 7.17 -24.20
CA GLY A 13 -16.30 7.31 -25.36
C GLY A 13 -17.01 7.74 -26.65
N GLN A 14 -18.32 7.49 -26.74
CA GLN A 14 -19.16 7.81 -27.90
C GLN A 14 -19.97 9.10 -27.72
N ALA A 15 -20.07 9.61 -26.49
CA ALA A 15 -20.81 10.82 -26.19
C ALA A 15 -20.24 12.05 -26.93
N PRO A 16 -21.08 12.88 -27.59
CA PRO A 16 -20.62 14.12 -28.20
C PRO A 16 -20.21 15.11 -27.11
N LEU A 17 -18.93 15.50 -27.13
CA LEU A 17 -18.36 16.40 -26.13
C LEU A 17 -18.46 17.84 -26.64
N SER A 18 -19.15 18.68 -25.88
CA SER A 18 -19.43 20.08 -26.25
C SER A 18 -18.32 21.07 -25.89
N SER A 19 -17.30 20.63 -25.14
CA SER A 19 -16.23 21.48 -24.62
C SER A 19 -14.89 20.76 -24.56
N GLU A 20 -13.81 21.48 -24.89
CA GLU A 20 -12.43 20.99 -24.76
C GLU A 20 -12.09 20.55 -23.32
N THR A 21 -12.61 21.26 -22.31
CA THR A 21 -12.45 20.89 -20.90
C THR A 21 -13.05 19.52 -20.61
N LEU A 22 -14.24 19.24 -21.14
CA LEU A 22 -14.92 17.96 -20.92
C LEU A 22 -14.15 16.81 -21.59
N THR A 23 -13.57 17.06 -22.77
CA THR A 23 -12.66 16.13 -23.45
C THR A 23 -11.42 15.82 -22.63
N ALA A 24 -10.77 16.84 -22.07
CA ALA A 24 -9.60 16.66 -21.21
C ALA A 24 -9.93 15.89 -19.92
N MET A 25 -11.07 16.19 -19.30
CA MET A 25 -11.55 15.47 -18.11
C MET A 25 -11.83 14.00 -18.42
N LEU A 26 -12.53 13.72 -19.52
CA LEU A 26 -12.85 12.34 -19.92
C LEU A 26 -11.58 11.53 -20.27
N SER A 27 -10.64 12.14 -20.98
CA SER A 27 -9.35 11.52 -21.28
C SER A 27 -8.60 11.14 -19.98
N THR A 28 -8.57 12.07 -19.02
CA THR A 28 -7.96 11.82 -17.70
C THR A 28 -8.68 10.71 -16.95
N PHE A 29 -10.01 10.74 -16.93
CA PHE A 29 -10.82 9.72 -16.27
C PHE A 29 -10.54 8.33 -16.86
N ARG A 30 -10.61 8.16 -18.18
CA ARG A 30 -10.33 6.89 -18.86
C ARG A 30 -8.92 6.38 -18.60
N LYS A 31 -7.92 7.27 -18.63
CA LYS A 31 -6.53 6.94 -18.30
C LYS A 31 -6.41 6.41 -16.88
N VAL A 32 -6.96 7.13 -15.90
CA VAL A 32 -6.93 6.73 -14.48
C VAL A 32 -7.65 5.40 -14.31
N THR A 33 -8.85 5.26 -14.84
CA THR A 33 -9.63 4.02 -14.78
C THR A 33 -8.87 2.83 -15.37
N SER A 34 -8.23 3.00 -16.52
CA SER A 34 -7.40 1.95 -17.13
C SER A 34 -6.22 1.56 -16.23
N SER A 35 -5.57 2.54 -15.58
CA SER A 35 -4.45 2.27 -14.66
C SER A 35 -4.87 1.47 -13.42
N TYR A 36 -6.10 1.66 -12.93
CA TYR A 36 -6.61 0.95 -11.75
C TYR A 36 -7.39 -0.33 -12.12
N TRP A 37 -7.64 -0.58 -13.41
CA TRP A 37 -8.49 -1.66 -13.89
C TRP A 37 -8.21 -3.03 -13.26
N PRO A 38 -6.94 -3.50 -13.15
CA PRO A 38 -6.66 -4.82 -12.58
C PRO A 38 -7.11 -4.98 -11.12
N GLY A 39 -7.19 -3.88 -10.37
CA GLY A 39 -7.56 -3.88 -8.95
C GLY A 39 -8.97 -3.39 -8.66
N LEU A 40 -9.64 -2.72 -9.60
CA LEU A 40 -10.88 -1.97 -9.36
C LEU A 40 -12.04 -2.85 -8.89
N PHE A 41 -12.10 -4.10 -9.37
CA PHE A 41 -13.19 -5.04 -9.08
C PHE A 41 -12.73 -6.26 -8.28
N HIS A 42 -11.50 -6.28 -7.78
CA HIS A 42 -10.92 -7.46 -7.14
C HIS A 42 -11.67 -7.92 -5.89
N CYS A 43 -12.32 -6.99 -5.17
CA CYS A 43 -13.16 -7.30 -4.01
C CYS A 43 -14.42 -8.12 -4.34
N TYR A 44 -14.86 -8.15 -5.61
CA TYR A 44 -15.99 -8.97 -6.02
C TYR A 44 -15.58 -10.42 -6.34
N ASP A 45 -14.32 -10.64 -6.68
CA ASP A 45 -13.77 -11.97 -7.02
C ASP A 45 -13.41 -12.78 -5.75
N MET A 46 -13.26 -12.13 -4.60
CA MET A 46 -12.88 -12.75 -3.33
C MET A 46 -13.95 -12.53 -2.26
N THR A 47 -14.45 -13.60 -1.66
CA THR A 47 -15.50 -13.53 -0.62
C THR A 47 -15.05 -12.82 0.65
N ASP A 48 -13.76 -12.88 0.95
CA ASP A 48 -13.22 -12.42 2.23
C ASP A 48 -12.78 -10.94 2.20
N LEU A 49 -12.94 -10.27 1.04
CA LEU A 49 -12.64 -8.86 0.87
C LEU A 49 -13.90 -8.01 1.08
N PRO A 50 -13.81 -6.87 1.80
CA PRO A 50 -14.89 -5.90 1.91
C PRO A 50 -15.41 -5.48 0.52
N ARG A 51 -16.70 -5.63 0.27
CA ARG A 51 -17.32 -5.37 -1.04
C ARG A 51 -17.78 -3.93 -1.18
N THR A 52 -18.07 -3.26 -0.07
CA THR A 52 -18.52 -1.87 -0.06
C THR A 52 -17.47 -0.93 0.52
N ASN A 53 -17.54 0.34 0.13
CA ASN A 53 -16.70 1.38 0.73
C ASN A 53 -16.92 1.48 2.25
N ASN A 54 -18.16 1.33 2.71
CA ASN A 54 -18.50 1.37 4.15
C ASN A 54 -17.82 0.22 4.92
N GLU A 55 -17.87 -1.00 4.40
CA GLU A 55 -17.18 -2.14 5.01
C GLU A 55 -15.67 -1.94 5.01
N LEU A 56 -15.11 -1.38 3.94
CA LEU A 56 -13.68 -1.07 3.85
C LEU A 56 -13.28 0.03 4.85
N GLU A 57 -14.08 1.07 4.99
CA GLU A 57 -13.89 2.14 5.98
C GLU A 57 -13.97 1.61 7.40
N GLN A 58 -14.96 0.75 7.69
CA GLN A 58 -15.10 0.06 8.97
C GLN A 58 -13.89 -0.84 9.24
N TYR A 59 -13.44 -1.60 8.24
CA TYR A 59 -12.26 -2.45 8.30
C TYR A 59 -11.02 -1.65 8.70
N PHE A 60 -10.70 -0.57 7.98
CA PHE A 60 -9.57 0.30 8.35
C PHE A 60 -9.80 1.07 9.65
N GLY A 61 -11.04 1.42 9.99
CA GLY A 61 -11.41 2.05 11.26
C GLY A 61 -11.07 1.17 12.45
N SER A 62 -11.35 -0.14 12.34
CA SER A 62 -11.04 -1.12 13.38
C SER A 62 -9.53 -1.23 13.65
N VAL A 63 -8.70 -1.16 12.59
CA VAL A 63 -7.24 -1.19 12.69
C VAL A 63 -6.72 0.09 13.34
N ARG A 64 -7.19 1.26 12.91
CA ARG A 64 -6.81 2.55 13.53
C ARG A 64 -7.19 2.61 15.01
N TYR A 65 -8.36 2.09 15.37
CA TYR A 65 -8.80 1.99 16.76
C TYR A 65 -7.85 1.11 17.58
N HIS A 66 -7.48 -0.07 17.08
CA HIS A 66 -6.57 -0.96 17.78
C HIS A 66 -5.15 -0.38 17.91
N GLU A 67 -4.64 0.25 16.85
CA GLU A 67 -3.36 0.95 16.89
C GLU A 67 -3.37 2.07 17.94
N ARG A 68 -4.47 2.83 18.04
CA ARG A 68 -4.61 3.86 19.08
C ARG A 68 -4.60 3.28 20.49
N ARG A 69 -5.28 2.14 20.72
CA ARG A 69 -5.29 1.49 22.05
C ARG A 69 -3.92 0.96 22.45
N THR A 70 -3.14 0.46 21.50
CA THR A 70 -1.82 -0.13 21.76
C THR A 70 -0.72 0.92 21.85
N THR A 71 -0.77 1.99 21.05
CA THR A 71 0.31 2.99 21.00
C THR A 71 -0.06 4.38 21.52
N GLY A 72 -1.33 4.63 21.85
CA GLY A 72 -1.84 5.97 22.25
C GLY A 72 -1.90 7.00 21.12
N ARG A 73 -1.57 6.64 19.87
CA ARG A 73 -1.44 7.61 18.77
C ARG A 73 -2.76 7.82 18.04
N LYS A 74 -3.13 9.09 17.80
CA LYS A 74 -4.32 9.43 17.01
C LYS A 74 -4.12 9.13 15.52
N GLN A 75 -2.93 9.42 15.01
CA GLN A 75 -2.53 9.21 13.62
C GLN A 75 -1.90 7.83 13.42
N ALA A 76 -2.01 7.32 12.18
CA ALA A 76 -1.36 6.08 11.79
C ALA A 76 0.14 6.13 12.10
N SER A 77 0.67 5.08 12.73
CA SER A 77 2.09 5.07 13.05
C SER A 77 2.93 4.97 11.76
N PRO A 78 4.17 5.50 11.76
CA PRO A 78 5.11 5.27 10.66
C PRO A 78 5.29 3.78 10.33
N THR A 79 5.11 2.90 11.32
CA THR A 79 5.19 1.45 11.17
C THR A 79 4.02 0.86 10.39
N LEU A 80 2.83 1.48 10.44
CA LEU A 80 1.70 1.10 9.59
C LEU A 80 1.98 1.39 8.10
N VAL A 81 2.76 2.42 7.78
CA VAL A 81 3.12 2.69 6.38
C VAL A 81 4.10 1.63 5.84
N VAL A 82 5.03 1.17 6.68
CA VAL A 82 6.07 0.21 6.27
C VAL A 82 5.54 -1.23 6.26
N ARG A 83 4.77 -1.61 7.28
CA ARG A 83 4.29 -2.99 7.49
C ARG A 83 2.77 -3.11 7.37
N GLY A 84 2.09 -2.11 6.82
CA GLY A 84 0.63 -2.05 6.77
C GLY A 84 0.00 -3.25 6.10
N ALA A 85 0.56 -3.69 4.96
CA ALA A 85 0.06 -4.83 4.21
C ALA A 85 -0.11 -6.10 5.06
N VAL A 86 0.78 -6.34 6.03
CA VAL A 86 0.68 -7.49 6.95
C VAL A 86 0.01 -7.15 8.27
N ARG A 87 0.23 -5.94 8.81
CA ARG A 87 -0.33 -5.53 10.11
C ARG A 87 -1.84 -5.34 10.07
N VAL A 88 -2.36 -4.83 8.96
CA VAL A 88 -3.80 -4.65 8.76
C VAL A 88 -4.48 -6.01 8.74
N VAL A 89 -3.98 -6.94 7.92
CA VAL A 89 -4.48 -8.32 7.85
C VAL A 89 -4.40 -9.01 9.21
N ALA A 90 -3.24 -8.99 9.86
CA ALA A 90 -3.05 -9.60 11.17
C ALA A 90 -3.97 -9.00 12.24
N SER A 91 -4.16 -7.67 12.25
CA SER A 91 -5.03 -6.99 13.22
C SER A 91 -6.51 -7.36 13.06
N VAL A 92 -6.95 -7.75 11.87
CA VAL A 92 -8.33 -8.22 11.65
C VAL A 92 -8.43 -9.71 11.91
N ALA A 93 -7.50 -10.50 11.37
CA ALA A 93 -7.45 -11.94 11.61
C ALA A 93 -7.45 -12.26 13.11
N SER A 94 -6.63 -11.57 13.91
CA SER A 94 -6.53 -11.82 15.36
C SER A 94 -7.78 -11.45 16.16
N ARG A 95 -8.72 -10.70 15.56
CA ARG A 95 -10.04 -10.42 16.16
C ARG A 95 -11.06 -11.49 15.81
N LEU A 96 -10.97 -12.04 14.60
CA LEU A 96 -11.85 -13.09 14.12
C LEU A 96 -11.49 -14.45 14.70
N HIS A 97 -10.20 -14.68 14.94
CA HIS A 97 -9.68 -15.95 15.44
C HIS A 97 -8.56 -15.73 16.47
N PRO A 98 -8.67 -16.28 17.69
CA PRO A 98 -7.56 -16.33 18.61
C PRO A 98 -6.55 -17.39 18.14
N PHE A 99 -5.38 -16.95 17.68
CA PHE A 99 -4.32 -17.84 17.24
C PHE A 99 -3.53 -18.43 18.40
N SER A 100 -3.35 -19.75 18.40
CA SER A 100 -2.40 -20.47 19.26
C SER A 100 -0.97 -20.37 18.73
N GLY A 101 0.02 -20.65 19.59
CA GLY A 101 1.44 -20.63 19.21
C GLY A 101 1.77 -21.46 17.96
N PRO A 102 1.32 -22.73 17.87
CA PRO A 102 1.55 -23.57 16.69
C PRO A 102 0.93 -23.01 15.40
N GLU A 103 -0.23 -22.34 15.47
CA GLU A 103 -0.86 -21.71 14.30
C GLU A 103 -0.10 -20.49 13.77
N LEU A 104 0.75 -19.88 14.60
CA LEU A 104 1.62 -18.79 14.20
C LEU A 104 2.92 -19.26 13.53
N CYS A 105 3.21 -20.57 13.56
CA CYS A 105 4.37 -21.13 12.87
C CYS A 105 4.16 -21.07 11.35
N PRO A 106 5.11 -20.50 10.58
CA PRO A 106 4.96 -20.47 9.12
C PRO A 106 4.97 -21.88 8.52
N ALA A 107 3.93 -22.21 7.76
CA ALA A 107 3.87 -23.48 7.01
C ALA A 107 4.94 -23.56 5.90
N ASP A 108 5.29 -22.41 5.31
CA ASP A 108 6.34 -22.28 4.30
C ASP A 108 7.37 -21.22 4.72
N LEU A 109 8.55 -21.68 5.14
CA LEU A 109 9.65 -20.82 5.56
C LEU A 109 10.24 -19.99 4.40
N SER A 110 10.16 -20.48 3.17
CA SER A 110 10.70 -19.79 2.00
C SER A 110 9.85 -18.57 1.64
N GLN A 111 8.52 -18.74 1.59
CA GLN A 111 7.56 -17.66 1.39
C GLN A 111 7.61 -16.66 2.54
N TRP A 112 7.69 -17.13 3.78
CA TRP A 112 7.83 -16.26 4.94
C TRP A 112 9.10 -15.39 4.87
N ARG A 113 10.25 -15.97 4.51
CA ARG A 113 11.51 -15.21 4.31
C ARG A 113 11.41 -14.23 3.14
N ALA A 114 10.74 -14.59 2.04
CA ALA A 114 10.52 -13.70 0.92
C ALA A 114 9.69 -12.47 1.32
N LEU A 115 8.57 -12.69 2.04
CA LEU A 115 7.74 -11.63 2.58
C LEU A 115 8.52 -10.72 3.56
N GLN A 116 9.33 -11.31 4.44
CA GLN A 116 10.19 -10.54 5.35
C GLN A 116 11.17 -9.64 4.60
N ARG A 117 11.82 -10.15 3.53
CA ARG A 117 12.74 -9.34 2.70
C ARG A 117 12.02 -8.17 2.04
N GLU A 118 10.85 -8.39 1.46
CA GLU A 118 10.04 -7.34 0.83
C GLU A 118 9.65 -6.24 1.83
N LEU A 119 9.18 -6.62 3.02
CA LEU A 119 8.84 -5.67 4.07
C LEU A 119 10.07 -4.92 4.60
N ASN A 120 11.22 -5.58 4.69
CA ASN A 120 12.47 -4.96 5.12
C ASN A 120 13.01 -3.98 4.07
N HIS A 121 12.88 -4.27 2.78
CA HIS A 121 13.25 -3.33 1.72
C HIS A 121 12.49 -2.00 1.85
N ARG A 122 11.18 -2.05 2.10
CA ARG A 122 10.36 -0.85 2.36
C ARG A 122 10.76 -0.14 3.66
N HIS A 123 11.27 -0.89 4.64
CA HIS A 123 11.75 -0.34 5.90
C HIS A 123 13.13 0.34 5.77
N GLU A 124 13.98 -0.12 4.86
CA GLU A 124 15.34 0.39 4.68
C GLU A 124 15.36 1.87 4.33
N ALA A 125 14.52 2.32 3.39
CA ALA A 125 14.43 3.74 3.04
C ALA A 125 14.16 4.63 4.27
N ARG A 126 13.27 4.18 5.16
CA ARG A 126 12.92 4.89 6.39
C ARG A 126 14.02 4.80 7.45
N SER A 127 14.65 3.64 7.56
CA SER A 127 15.84 3.43 8.40
C SER A 127 16.99 4.33 7.96
N LEU A 128 17.17 4.52 6.65
CA LEU A 128 18.14 5.46 6.11
C LEU A 128 17.77 6.88 6.51
N GLN A 129 16.55 7.36 6.27
CA GLN A 129 16.15 8.72 6.69
C GLN A 129 16.34 8.96 8.20
N HIS A 130 15.98 7.99 9.04
CA HIS A 130 16.17 8.08 10.48
C HIS A 130 17.65 8.15 10.88
N ARG A 131 18.49 7.26 10.33
CA ARG A 131 19.95 7.27 10.56
C ARG A 131 20.59 8.57 10.08
N PHE A 132 20.11 9.14 8.97
CA PHE A 132 20.55 10.44 8.46
C PHE A 132 20.25 11.54 9.47
N ARG A 133 19.01 11.62 9.95
CA ARG A 133 18.60 12.64 10.94
C ARG A 133 19.37 12.55 12.25
N LYS A 134 19.77 11.35 12.67
CA LYS A 134 20.59 11.18 13.89
C LYS A 134 22.03 11.66 13.73
N VAL A 135 22.65 11.45 12.57
CA VAL A 135 24.07 11.78 12.35
C VAL A 135 24.28 12.31 10.91
N PRO A 136 23.78 13.51 10.60
CA PRO A 136 23.71 14.00 9.20
C PRO A 136 25.10 14.18 8.58
N PHE A 137 26.03 14.83 9.29
CA PHE A 137 27.38 15.10 8.78
C PHE A 137 28.16 13.82 8.44
N ARG A 138 28.16 12.81 9.34
CA ARG A 138 28.82 11.51 9.07
C ARG A 138 28.20 10.79 7.89
N ARG A 139 26.89 10.90 7.72
CA ARG A 139 26.16 10.30 6.60
C ARG A 139 26.46 11.00 5.28
N LEU A 140 26.54 12.32 5.26
CA LEU A 140 26.91 13.11 4.08
C LEU A 140 28.34 12.78 3.64
N ALA A 141 29.31 12.81 4.55
CA ALA A 141 30.70 12.44 4.24
C ALA A 141 30.82 11.03 3.65
N ALA A 142 30.12 10.03 4.22
CA ALA A 142 30.12 8.67 3.70
C ALA A 142 29.41 8.52 2.34
N LEU A 143 28.45 9.40 2.01
CA LEU A 143 27.80 9.43 0.70
C LEU A 143 28.72 10.10 -0.33
N GLU A 144 29.37 11.19 0.04
CA GLU A 144 30.34 11.91 -0.78
C GLU A 144 31.52 11.00 -1.14
N GLU A 145 32.10 10.27 -0.18
CA GLU A 145 33.17 9.30 -0.43
C GLU A 145 32.75 8.23 -1.46
N LYS A 146 31.57 7.62 -1.27
CA LYS A 146 31.04 6.60 -2.20
C LYS A 146 30.76 7.13 -3.60
N LEU A 147 30.31 8.39 -3.71
CA LEU A 147 29.99 9.02 -4.99
C LEU A 147 31.25 9.52 -5.71
N SER A 148 32.25 9.98 -4.96
CA SER A 148 33.57 10.33 -5.50
C SER A 148 34.27 9.10 -6.09
N ILE A 149 34.20 7.94 -5.42
CA ILE A 149 34.76 6.67 -5.94
C ILE A 149 34.08 6.23 -7.24
N LYS A 150 32.78 6.52 -7.41
CA LYS A 150 32.03 6.16 -8.64
C LYS A 150 32.20 7.13 -9.80
N ARG A 151 32.78 8.32 -9.58
CA ARG A 151 32.93 9.36 -10.61
C ARG A 151 34.27 9.33 -11.35
N LEU A 152 35.23 8.52 -10.93
CA LEU A 152 36.49 8.35 -11.66
C LEU A 152 36.39 7.15 -12.62
N PRO A 153 36.43 7.35 -13.96
CA PRO A 153 37.05 6.37 -14.83
C PRO A 153 38.57 6.35 -14.56
N PRO A 154 39.29 5.28 -14.96
CA PRO A 154 40.75 5.22 -14.84
C PRO A 154 41.45 6.36 -15.59
#